data_AF-A0A3R6DNX6-F1
#
_entry.id   AF-A0A3R6DNX6-F1
#
_cell.length_a   1.000
_cell.length_b   1.000
_cell.length_c   1.000
_cell.angle_alpha   90.00
_cell.angle_beta   90.00
_cell.angle_gamma   90.00
#
_symmetry.space_group_name_H-M   'P 1'
#
loop_
_entity.id
_entity.type
_entity.pdbx_description
1 polymer ?
#
loop_
_entity_poly.entity_id
_entity_poly.type
_entity_poly.pdbx_seq_one_letter_code
_entity_poly.pdbx_strand_id
1 'polypeptide(L)' 'MENKEEIVARLKLLLMATRAGSNIQDLKLNDAKNKVTIVFKAGGERVVDIIGDSGYAIIIDVMKHI' A
#
# COMPACT_ATOMS: atom_id res chain seq x y z
N MET A 1 13.60 11.08 -8.78
CA MET A 1 12.42 10.20 -8.94
C MET A 1 12.18 9.55 -7.59
N GLU A 2 10.94 9.52 -7.10
CA GLU A 2 10.62 9.03 -5.76
C GLU A 2 10.88 7.52 -5.62
N ASN A 3 11.26 7.08 -4.43
CA ASN A 3 11.53 5.68 -4.12
C ASN A 3 10.23 4.98 -3.70
N LYS A 4 9.55 4.33 -4.65
CA LYS A 4 8.26 3.67 -4.41
C LYS A 4 8.36 2.53 -3.38
N GLU A 5 9.47 1.78 -3.36
CA GLU A 5 9.70 0.74 -2.35
C GLU A 5 9.70 1.32 -0.94
N GLU A 6 10.46 2.40 -0.75
CA GLU A 6 10.57 3.05 0.56
C GLU A 6 9.23 3.65 1.00
N ILE A 7 8.48 4.26 0.07
CA ILE A 7 7.14 4.79 0.34
C ILE A 7 6.20 3.69 0.80
N VAL A 8 6.11 2.58 0.05
CA VAL A 8 5.20 1.47 0.40
C VAL A 8 5.61 0.81 1.71
N ALA A 9 6.92 0.62 1.95
CA ALA A 9 7.43 0.05 3.19
C ALA A 9 7.11 0.92 4.42
N ARG A 10 7.32 2.25 4.32
CA ARG A 10 7.00 3.19 5.41
C ARG A 10 5.49 3.31 5.63
N LEU A 11 4.71 3.35 4.54
CA LEU A 11 3.25 3.40 4.62
C LEU A 11 2.68 2.14 5.30
N LYS A 12 3.21 0.95 4.97
CA LYS A 12 2.86 -0.31 5.64
C LYS A 12 3.02 -0.21 7.16
N LEU A 13 4.20 0.20 7.62
CA LEU A 13 4.50 0.34 9.04
C LEU A 13 3.55 1.33 9.72
N LEU A 14 3.31 2.48 9.08
CA LEU A 14 2.42 3.51 9.61
C LEU A 14 0.98 2.98 9.73
N LEU A 15 0.44 2.38 8.67
CA LEU A 15 -0.93 1.85 8.67
C LEU A 15 -1.13 0.77 9.74
N MET A 16 -0.19 -0.18 9.85
CA MET A 16 -0.25 -1.25 10.86
C MET A 16 -0.18 -0.71 12.30
N ALA A 17 0.35 0.49 12.51
CA ALA A 17 0.33 1.18 13.81
C ALA A 17 -1.00 1.91 14.11
N THR A 18 -1.95 1.94 13.16
CA THR A 18 -3.25 2.59 13.33
C THR A 18 -4.39 1.59 13.49
N ARG A 19 -5.52 2.06 14.04
CA ARG A 19 -6.77 1.29 14.08
C ARG A 19 -7.27 0.90 12.69
N ALA A 20 -7.08 1.77 11.68
CA ALA A 20 -7.49 1.51 10.31
C ALA A 20 -6.74 0.31 9.69
N GLY A 21 -5.45 0.16 10.01
CA GLY A 21 -4.65 -0.99 9.57
C GLY A 21 -4.78 -2.25 10.42
N SER A 22 -5.72 -2.31 11.38
CA SER A 22 -5.88 -3.48 12.27
C SER A 22 -6.10 -4.80 11.52
N ASN A 23 -6.79 -4.75 10.37
CA ASN A 23 -7.03 -5.89 9.49
C ASN A 23 -5.96 -6.07 8.39
N ILE A 24 -4.93 -5.23 8.31
CA ILE A 24 -3.87 -5.35 7.31
C ILE A 24 -2.84 -6.37 7.78
N GLN A 25 -2.56 -7.37 6.96
CA GLN A 25 -1.47 -8.31 7.13
C GLN A 25 -0.20 -7.81 6.42
N ASP A 26 -0.33 -7.30 5.20
CA ASP A 26 0.81 -6.86 4.39
C ASP A 26 0.43 -5.80 3.35
N LEU A 27 1.41 -5.01 2.92
CA LEU A 27 1.37 -4.17 1.71
C LEU A 27 2.57 -4.56 0.84
N LYS A 28 2.30 -5.00 -0.38
CA LYS A 28 3.32 -5.50 -1.32
C LYS A 28 3.35 -4.63 -2.56
N LEU A 29 4.51 -4.06 -2.87
CA LEU A 29 4.78 -3.49 -4.19
C LEU A 29 5.19 -4.64 -5.11
N ASN A 30 4.63 -4.70 -6.32
CA ASN A 30 5.05 -5.70 -7.30
C ASN A 30 6.39 -5.31 -7.97
N ASP A 31 7.05 -6.28 -8.62
CA ASP A 31 8.36 -6.07 -9.26
C ASP A 31 8.36 -4.98 -10.35
N ALA A 32 7.22 -4.81 -11.02
CA ALA A 32 7.02 -3.76 -12.02
C ALA A 32 6.80 -2.36 -11.42
N LYS A 33 6.76 -2.24 -10.08
CA LYS A 33 6.58 -0.99 -9.32
C LYS A 33 5.36 -0.18 -9.74
N ASN A 34 4.30 -0.89 -10.13
CA ASN A 34 3.11 -0.30 -10.71
C ASN A 34 1.80 -0.74 -10.03
N LYS A 35 1.87 -1.66 -9.06
CA LYS A 35 0.72 -2.09 -8.26
C LYS A 35 1.12 -2.28 -6.80
N VAL A 36 0.23 -1.87 -5.90
CA VAL A 36 0.30 -2.19 -4.47
C VAL A 36 -0.81 -3.18 -4.13
N THR A 37 -0.44 -4.32 -3.55
CA THR A 37 -1.40 -5.30 -3.03
C THR A 37 -1.53 -5.14 -1.53
N ILE A 38 -2.75 -4.88 -1.05
CA ILE A 38 -3.13 -4.90 0.37
C ILE A 38 -3.61 -6.31 0.70
N VAL A 39 -2.91 -7.00 1.58
CA VAL A 39 -3.25 -8.34 2.06
C VAL A 39 -3.95 -8.20 3.41
N PHE A 40 -5.13 -8.81 3.56
CA PHE A 40 -5.93 -8.71 4.79
C PHE A 40 -5.78 -9.94 5.67
N LYS A 41 -5.74 -9.74 6.99
CA LYS A 41 -5.65 -10.84 7.99
C LYS A 41 -6.86 -11.76 7.93
N ALA A 42 -8.04 -11.22 7.66
CA ALA A 42 -9.28 -11.98 7.50
C ALA A 42 -9.33 -12.80 6.18
N GLY A 43 -8.29 -12.72 5.35
CA GLY A 43 -8.25 -13.28 4.01
C GLY A 43 -8.67 -12.27 2.94
N GLY A 44 -8.30 -12.57 1.70
CA GLY A 44 -8.52 -11.70 0.55
C GLY A 44 -7.42 -10.66 0.34
N GLU A 45 -7.41 -10.11 -0.87
CA GLU A 45 -6.44 -9.12 -1.31
C GLU A 45 -7.15 -8.01 -2.08
N ARG A 46 -6.64 -6.78 -1.99
CA ARG A 46 -7.01 -5.67 -2.87
C ARG A 46 -5.79 -5.19 -3.62
N VAL A 47 -5.94 -5.00 -4.92
CA VAL A 47 -4.87 -4.50 -5.79
C VAL A 47 -5.18 -3.06 -6.17
N VAL A 48 -4.24 -2.17 -5.90
CA VAL A 48 -4.29 -0.75 -6.24
C VAL A 48 -3.31 -0.50 -7.39
N ASP A 49 -3.82 -0.02 -8.53
CA ASP A 49 -2.99 0.43 -9.65
C ASP A 49 -2.37 1.79 -9.31
N ILE A 50 -1.06 1.93 -9.54
CA ILE A 50 -0.29 3.14 -9.24
C ILE A 50 0.61 3.56 -10.41
N ILE A 51 0.22 3.22 -11.64
CA ILE A 51 0.92 3.61 -12.86
C ILE A 51 0.92 5.14 -13.00
N GLY A 52 2.12 5.74 -13.06
CA GLY A 52 2.28 7.19 -13.21
C GLY A 52 2.13 8.00 -11.92
N ASP A 53 1.75 7.37 -10.82
CA ASP A 53 1.52 8.06 -9.55
C ASP A 53 2.80 8.63 -8.93
N SER A 54 2.65 9.82 -8.33
CA SER A 54 3.58 10.36 -7.34
C SER A 54 3.46 9.61 -6.02
N GLY A 55 4.46 9.75 -5.15
CA GLY A 55 4.45 9.14 -3.82
C GLY A 55 3.25 9.55 -2.97
N TYR A 56 2.83 10.81 -3.08
CA TYR A 56 1.62 11.30 -2.45
C TYR A 56 0.35 10.61 -2.99
N ALA A 57 0.23 10.44 -4.31
CA ALA A 57 -0.91 9.76 -4.92
C ALA A 57 -1.01 8.28 -4.48
N ILE A 58 0.13 7.57 -4.43
CA ILE A 58 0.20 6.19 -3.91
C ILE A 58 -0.38 6.11 -2.49
N ILE A 59 0.01 7.02 -1.60
CA ILE A 59 -0.48 7.04 -0.22
C ILE A 59 -1.99 7.22 -0.18
N ILE A 60 -2.51 8.22 -0.90
CA ILE A 60 -3.94 8.52 -0.94
C ILE A 60 -4.74 7.35 -1.52
N ASP A 61 -4.28 6.75 -2.61
CA ASP A 61 -5.02 5.68 -3.27
C ASP A 61 -4.99 4.38 -2.48
N VAL A 62 -3.87 4.03 -1.84
CA VAL A 62 -3.85 2.93 -0.86
C VAL A 62 -4.84 3.20 0.27
N MET A 63 -4.84 4.42 0.84
CA MET A 63 -5.76 4.77 1.94
C MET A 63 -7.24 4.67 1.58
N LYS A 64 -7.64 4.99 0.35
CA LYS A 64 -9.03 4.85 -0.13
C LYS A 64 -9.52 3.40 -0.18
N HIS A 65 -8.60 2.44 -0.18
CA HIS A 65 -8.91 1.02 -0.33
C HIS A 65 -8.75 0.21 0.97
N ILE A 66 -8.54 0.88 2.12
CA ILE A 66 -8.42 0.28 3.45
C ILE A 66 -9.74 0.42 4.22
#